data_AF-A0A6L5ZR14-F1
#
_entry.id   AF-A0A6L5ZR14-F1
#
_cell.length_a   1.000
_cell.length_b   1.000
_cell.length_c   1.000
_cell.angle_alpha   90.00
_cell.angle_beta   90.00
_cell.angle_gamma   90.00
#
_symmetry.space_group_name_H-M   'P 1'
#
loop_
_entity.id
_entity.type
_entity.pdbx_description
1 polymer ?
#
loop_
_entity_poly.entity_id
_entity_poly.type
_entity_poly.pdbx_seq_one_letter_code
_entity_poly.pdbx_strand_id
1 'polypeptide(L)'
;ASDSLQHAIAFLKAGHLLGVYPEGTLTRDENYWPMKAKTGIARLAIISKAPVIPCAQWGAQEILPAYSKKLKLFPRTKVTVVAGKPLDFSKWYGKENDPVALEEATAYVMRAITILLEDIRGESAPAEIFDPKKSNLPRIGNFKKAKK
;
A
#
# COMPACT_ATOMS: atom_id res chain seq x y z
N ALA A 1 8.26 13.28 -12.99
CA ALA A 1 8.06 12.07 -12.15
C ALA A 1 9.35 11.59 -11.47
N SER A 2 10.54 11.92 -11.98
CA SER A 2 11.83 11.62 -11.32
C SER A 2 12.03 12.41 -10.02
N ASP A 3 11.55 13.66 -9.99
CA ASP A 3 11.86 14.59 -8.89
C ASP A 3 11.21 14.17 -7.55
N SER A 4 10.00 13.63 -7.56
CA SER A 4 9.32 13.22 -6.34
C SER A 4 10.04 12.09 -5.60
N LEU A 5 10.65 11.16 -6.32
CA LEU A 5 11.46 10.10 -5.71
C LEU A 5 12.76 10.66 -5.12
N GLN A 6 13.42 11.58 -5.83
CA GLN A 6 14.64 12.21 -5.34
C GLN A 6 14.38 13.03 -4.07
N HIS A 7 13.28 13.79 -4.02
CA HIS A 7 12.85 14.50 -2.82
C HIS A 7 12.53 13.56 -1.66
N ALA A 8 11.82 12.45 -1.92
CA ALA A 8 11.55 11.44 -0.90
C ALA A 8 12.84 10.84 -0.31
N ILE A 9 13.83 10.53 -1.15
CA ILE A 9 15.13 10.04 -0.71
C ILE A 9 15.86 11.10 0.13
N ALA A 10 15.89 12.35 -0.32
CA ALA A 10 16.53 13.43 0.43
C ALA A 10 15.87 13.64 1.81
N PHE A 11 14.54 13.58 1.86
CA PHE A 11 13.75 13.71 3.07
C PHE A 11 14.04 12.59 4.08
N LEU A 12 14.12 11.35 3.62
CA LEU A 12 14.51 10.22 4.47
C LEU A 12 15.96 10.34 4.95
N LYS A 13 16.89 10.76 4.09
CA LYS A 13 18.30 10.99 4.47
C LYS A 13 18.47 12.09 5.52
N ALA A 14 17.57 13.06 5.54
CA ALA A 14 17.51 14.09 6.58
C ALA A 14 16.95 13.59 7.93
N GLY A 15 16.60 12.30 8.04
CA GLY A 15 16.10 11.68 9.28
C GLY A 15 14.60 11.86 9.49
N HIS A 16 13.85 12.26 8.47
CA HIS A 16 12.40 12.41 8.57
C HIS A 16 11.64 11.11 8.27
N LEU A 17 10.36 11.09 8.66
CA LEU A 17 9.45 9.97 8.45
C LEU A 17 8.55 10.22 7.24
N LEU A 18 8.47 9.24 6.33
CA LEU A 18 7.62 9.29 5.14
C LEU A 18 6.55 8.19 5.16
N GLY A 19 5.28 8.60 5.06
CA GLY A 19 4.16 7.69 4.83
C GLY A 19 3.96 7.41 3.35
N VAL A 20 3.91 6.14 2.95
CA VAL A 20 3.72 5.73 1.55
C VAL A 20 2.55 4.76 1.46
N TYR A 21 1.61 5.03 0.54
CA TYR A 21 0.60 4.05 0.12
C TYR A 21 1.10 3.35 -1.15
N PRO A 22 1.58 2.09 -1.08
CA PRO A 22 2.26 1.44 -2.21
C PRO A 22 1.38 1.26 -3.45
N GLU A 23 0.07 1.13 -3.27
CA GLU A 23 -0.92 1.01 -4.35
C GLU A 23 -1.08 2.32 -5.14
N GLY A 24 -0.88 3.47 -4.48
CA GLY A 24 -1.01 4.80 -5.08
C GLY A 24 -2.44 5.21 -5.43
N THR A 25 -3.45 4.47 -4.96
CA THR A 25 -4.89 4.78 -5.09
C THR A 25 -5.63 4.08 -3.94
N LEU A 26 -6.92 4.38 -3.76
CA LEU A 26 -7.81 3.55 -2.94
C LEU A 26 -7.97 2.17 -3.59
N THR A 27 -8.03 1.13 -2.74
CA THR A 27 -8.34 -0.24 -3.19
C THR A 27 -9.68 -0.30 -3.90
N ARG A 28 -9.73 -1.18 -4.88
CA ARG A 28 -10.88 -1.44 -5.75
C ARG A 28 -11.37 -2.86 -5.62
N ASP A 29 -10.65 -3.66 -4.85
CA ASP A 29 -11.09 -4.96 -4.42
C ASP A 29 -12.40 -4.81 -3.63
N GLU A 30 -13.38 -5.67 -3.92
CA GLU A 30 -14.71 -5.58 -3.30
C GLU A 30 -14.64 -5.86 -1.79
N ASN A 31 -13.65 -6.64 -1.37
CA ASN A 31 -13.40 -7.01 0.02
C ASN A 31 -12.29 -6.17 0.66
N TYR A 32 -11.87 -5.07 0.03
CA TYR A 32 -10.83 -4.15 0.49
C TYR A 32 -9.48 -4.81 0.77
N TRP A 33 -9.15 -5.93 0.12
CA TRP A 33 -7.81 -6.50 0.21
C TRP A 33 -6.78 -5.62 -0.53
N PRO A 34 -5.50 -5.67 -0.11
CA PRO A 34 -4.46 -4.91 -0.76
C PRO A 34 -4.27 -5.33 -2.23
N MET A 35 -4.13 -4.34 -3.11
CA MET A 35 -3.95 -4.56 -4.55
C MET A 35 -2.47 -4.61 -4.94
N LYS A 36 -2.19 -4.98 -6.20
CA LYS A 36 -0.83 -4.88 -6.74
C LYS A 36 -0.28 -3.45 -6.62
N ALA A 37 0.85 -3.33 -5.93
CA ALA A 37 1.52 -2.06 -5.68
C ALA A 37 2.48 -1.64 -6.79
N LYS A 38 2.86 -0.36 -6.76
CA LYS A 38 3.91 0.22 -7.61
C LYS A 38 5.29 0.00 -6.98
N THR A 39 6.30 -0.13 -7.84
CA THR A 39 7.68 -0.42 -7.43
C THR A 39 8.43 0.73 -6.75
N GLY A 40 7.81 1.90 -6.63
CA GLY A 40 8.44 3.08 -6.04
C GLY A 40 8.88 2.89 -4.58
N ILE A 41 8.10 2.15 -3.78
CA ILE A 41 8.44 1.87 -2.39
C ILE A 41 9.71 1.01 -2.26
N ALA A 42 9.85 -0.03 -3.09
CA ALA A 42 11.03 -0.88 -3.10
C ALA A 42 12.28 -0.08 -3.52
N ARG A 43 12.15 0.75 -4.57
CA ARG A 43 13.25 1.60 -5.03
C ARG A 43 13.68 2.59 -3.94
N LEU A 44 12.72 3.19 -3.24
CA LEU A 44 12.98 4.09 -2.12
C LEU A 44 13.70 3.37 -0.97
N ALA A 45 13.23 2.18 -0.57
CA ALA A 45 13.81 1.39 0.51
C ALA A 45 15.25 0.96 0.20
N ILE A 46 15.50 0.47 -1.01
CA ILE A 46 16.83 0.00 -1.45
C ILE A 46 17.85 1.14 -1.47
N ILE A 47 17.48 2.31 -2.01
CA ILE A 47 18.39 3.46 -2.16
C ILE A 47 18.62 4.16 -0.82
N SER A 48 17.56 4.40 -0.05
CA SER A 48 17.67 5.14 1.22
C SER A 48 18.25 4.28 2.34
N LYS A 49 18.14 2.95 2.24
CA LYS A 49 18.41 1.99 3.32
C LYS A 49 17.65 2.31 4.62
N ALA A 50 16.58 3.11 4.53
CA ALA A 50 15.75 3.44 5.67
C ALA A 50 14.92 2.21 6.08
N PRO A 51 14.67 2.02 7.40
CA PRO A 51 13.81 0.95 7.86
C PRO A 51 12.38 1.16 7.35
N VAL A 52 11.82 0.16 6.68
CA VAL A 52 10.43 0.19 6.21
C VAL A 52 9.57 -0.56 7.21
N ILE A 53 8.61 0.16 7.80
CA ILE A 53 7.63 -0.41 8.72
C ILE A 53 6.33 -0.65 7.95
N PRO A 54 5.87 -1.91 7.81
CA PRO A 54 4.59 -2.19 7.19
C PRO A 54 3.47 -1.80 8.16
N CYS A 55 2.44 -1.11 7.65
CA CYS A 55 1.28 -0.72 8.45
C CYS A 55 0.01 -1.17 7.75
N ALA A 56 -0.89 -1.80 8.51
CA ALA A 56 -2.24 -2.15 8.06
C ALA A 56 -3.28 -1.40 8.89
N GLN A 57 -4.39 -1.02 8.26
CA GLN A 57 -5.51 -0.35 8.91
C GLN A 57 -6.84 -0.97 8.51
N TRP A 58 -7.80 -0.99 9.43
CA TRP A 58 -9.15 -1.48 9.20
C TRP A 58 -10.20 -0.67 9.96
N GLY A 59 -11.37 -0.47 9.36
CA GLY A 59 -12.52 0.21 9.94
C GLY A 59 -12.69 1.65 9.45
N ALA A 60 -11.65 2.28 8.89
CA ALA A 60 -11.75 3.63 8.32
C ALA A 60 -12.76 3.70 7.16
N GLN A 61 -12.90 2.61 6.39
CA GLN A 61 -13.86 2.49 5.29
C GLN A 61 -15.33 2.54 5.74
N GLU A 62 -15.64 2.19 6.99
CA GLU A 62 -17.00 2.27 7.52
C GLU A 62 -17.39 3.72 7.84
N ILE A 63 -16.40 4.53 8.23
CA ILE A 63 -16.57 5.96 8.53
C ILE A 63 -16.70 6.75 7.23
N LEU A 64 -15.79 6.53 6.29
CA LEU A 64 -15.79 7.19 4.98
C LEU A 64 -15.53 6.16 3.88
N PRO A 65 -16.59 5.54 3.32
CA PRO A 65 -16.44 4.55 2.27
C PRO A 65 -15.76 5.13 1.03
N ALA A 66 -15.04 4.28 0.30
CA ALA A 66 -14.35 4.68 -0.92
C ALA A 66 -15.31 5.39 -1.90
N TYR A 67 -14.90 6.59 -2.32
CA TYR A 67 -15.64 7.50 -3.19
C TYR A 67 -16.95 8.07 -2.63
N SER A 68 -17.23 7.90 -1.34
CA SER A 68 -18.32 8.56 -0.64
C SER A 68 -17.96 10.00 -0.27
N LYS A 69 -18.95 10.89 -0.28
CA LYS A 69 -18.88 12.22 0.37
C LYS A 69 -19.56 12.24 1.73
N LYS A 70 -20.23 11.16 2.11
CA LYS A 70 -20.99 11.05 3.35
C LYS A 70 -20.11 10.40 4.41
N LEU A 71 -19.82 11.19 5.45
CA LEU A 71 -19.13 10.75 6.65
C LEU A 71 -20.15 10.13 7.61
N LYS A 72 -19.89 8.91 8.09
CA LYS A 72 -20.71 8.23 9.09
C LYS A 72 -19.96 8.23 10.42
N LEU A 73 -20.39 9.09 11.34
CA LEU A 73 -19.81 9.19 12.68
C LEU A 73 -20.60 8.40 13.74
N PHE A 74 -21.82 7.96 13.39
CA PHE A 74 -22.71 7.21 14.26
C PHE A 74 -23.20 5.93 13.57
N PRO A 75 -23.20 4.77 14.26
CA PRO A 75 -22.61 4.52 15.58
C PRO A 75 -21.08 4.65 15.58
N ARG A 76 -20.45 4.71 16.77
CA ARG A 76 -18.99 4.84 16.89
C ARG A 76 -18.29 3.62 16.28
N THR A 77 -17.54 3.85 15.21
CA THR A 77 -16.75 2.81 14.52
C THR A 77 -15.39 2.62 15.19
N LYS A 78 -14.99 1.37 15.42
CA LYS A 78 -13.63 1.02 15.82
C LYS A 78 -12.70 1.05 14.60
N VAL A 79 -11.64 1.86 14.67
CA VAL A 79 -10.55 1.85 13.68
C VAL A 79 -9.32 1.25 14.33
N THR A 80 -8.77 0.22 13.71
CA THR A 80 -7.56 -0.48 14.17
C THR A 80 -6.43 -0.18 13.20
N VAL A 81 -5.25 0.17 13.72
CA VAL A 81 -4.02 0.34 12.95
C VAL A 81 -2.94 -0.48 13.62
N VAL A 82 -2.23 -1.31 12.85
CA VAL A 82 -1.13 -2.14 13.35
C VAL A 82 0.11 -1.85 12.52
N ALA A 83 1.21 -1.55 13.20
CA ALA A 83 2.53 -1.43 12.61
C ALA A 83 3.32 -2.71 12.91
N GLY A 84 3.87 -3.33 11.86
CA GLY A 84 4.66 -4.55 11.95
C GLY A 84 6.13 -4.29 12.30
N LYS A 85 6.93 -5.35 12.20
CA LYS A 85 8.38 -5.27 12.38
C LYS A 85 9.05 -4.60 11.17
N PRO A 86 10.20 -3.94 11.35
CA PRO A 86 11.00 -3.46 10.22
C PRO A 86 11.32 -4.58 9.23
N LEU A 87 11.10 -4.30 7.95
CA LEU A 87 11.41 -5.23 6.87
C LEU A 87 12.88 -5.13 6.47
N ASP A 88 13.51 -6.27 6.24
CA ASP A 88 14.89 -6.34 5.78
C ASP A 88 14.95 -6.36 4.25
N PHE A 89 15.66 -5.38 3.68
CA PHE A 89 15.87 -5.24 2.24
C PHE A 89 17.27 -5.65 1.79
N SER A 90 18.09 -6.19 2.69
CA SER A 90 19.50 -6.51 2.41
C SER A 90 19.69 -7.37 1.16
N LYS A 91 18.76 -8.30 0.89
CA LYS A 91 18.73 -9.14 -0.32
C LYS A 91 18.70 -8.35 -1.64
N TRP A 92 18.14 -7.15 -1.64
CA TRP A 92 17.91 -6.33 -2.85
C TRP A 92 18.77 -5.06 -2.91
N TYR A 93 19.73 -4.88 -1.99
CA TYR A 93 20.65 -3.75 -2.06
C TYR A 93 21.51 -3.78 -3.33
N GLY A 94 21.65 -2.62 -3.98
CA GLY A 94 22.34 -2.47 -5.26
C GLY A 94 21.53 -2.92 -6.49
N LYS A 95 20.28 -3.36 -6.30
CA LYS A 95 19.37 -3.80 -7.39
C LYS A 95 18.27 -2.78 -7.68
N GLU A 96 18.50 -1.50 -7.40
CA GLU A 96 17.49 -0.45 -7.58
C GLU A 96 17.07 -0.23 -9.04
N ASN A 97 17.87 -0.70 -10.01
CA ASN A 97 17.57 -0.60 -11.44
C ASN A 97 17.10 -1.92 -12.07
N ASP A 98 17.04 -3.01 -11.30
CA ASP A 98 16.55 -4.30 -11.75
C ASP A 98 15.01 -4.38 -11.58
N PRO A 99 14.23 -4.43 -12.66
CA PRO A 99 12.77 -4.47 -12.57
C PRO A 99 12.25 -5.69 -11.80
N VAL A 100 12.91 -6.84 -11.92
CA VAL A 100 12.49 -8.09 -11.26
C VAL A 100 12.72 -7.98 -9.77
N ALA A 101 13.91 -7.51 -9.36
CA ALA A 101 14.23 -7.27 -7.97
C ALA A 101 13.25 -6.27 -7.31
N LEU A 102 12.90 -5.21 -8.02
CA LEU A 102 11.93 -4.23 -7.54
C LEU A 102 10.52 -4.81 -7.38
N GLU A 103 10.06 -5.65 -8.31
CA GLU A 103 8.77 -6.31 -8.22
C GLU A 103 8.73 -7.30 -7.04
N GLU A 104 9.78 -8.11 -6.87
CA GLU A 104 9.91 -9.02 -5.73
C GLU A 104 9.92 -8.30 -4.38
N ALA A 105 10.72 -7.25 -4.25
CA ALA A 105 10.83 -6.45 -3.03
C ALA A 105 9.51 -5.73 -2.72
N THR A 106 8.80 -5.26 -3.74
CA THR A 106 7.47 -4.67 -3.57
C THR A 106 6.46 -5.71 -3.11
N ALA A 107 6.47 -6.90 -3.73
CA ALA A 107 5.62 -8.01 -3.31
C ALA A 107 5.92 -8.44 -1.86
N TYR A 108 7.18 -8.39 -1.43
CA TYR A 108 7.57 -8.64 -0.04
C TYR A 108 6.92 -7.65 0.94
N VAL A 109 6.94 -6.35 0.64
CA VAL A 109 6.23 -5.33 1.43
C VAL A 109 4.73 -5.61 1.48
N MET A 110 4.12 -5.88 0.33
CA MET A 110 2.68 -6.10 0.26
C MET A 110 2.27 -7.35 1.03
N ARG A 111 3.03 -8.44 0.96
CA ARG A 111 2.77 -9.64 1.78
C ARG A 111 2.79 -9.33 3.27
N ALA A 112 3.76 -8.53 3.74
CA ALA A 112 3.82 -8.15 5.15
C ALA A 112 2.59 -7.31 5.58
N ILE A 113 2.13 -6.38 4.73
CA ILE A 113 0.91 -5.60 4.99
C ILE A 113 -0.32 -6.51 4.99
N THR A 114 -0.41 -7.46 4.05
CA THR A 114 -1.52 -8.41 3.97
C THR A 114 -1.61 -9.26 5.23
N ILE A 115 -0.49 -9.81 5.72
CA ILE A 115 -0.45 -10.60 6.96
C ILE A 115 -0.99 -9.80 8.15
N LEU A 116 -0.55 -8.54 8.30
CA LEU A 116 -1.07 -7.67 9.35
C LEU A 116 -2.58 -7.43 9.21
N LEU A 117 -3.08 -7.37 7.98
CA LEU A 117 -4.50 -7.18 7.72
C LEU A 117 -5.31 -8.46 7.99
N GLU A 118 -4.77 -9.64 7.67
CA GLU A 118 -5.34 -10.94 8.06
C GLU A 118 -5.51 -11.01 9.57
N ASP A 119 -4.48 -10.64 10.33
CA ASP A 119 -4.53 -10.61 11.80
C ASP A 119 -5.61 -9.64 12.33
N ILE A 120 -5.72 -8.44 11.73
CA ILE A 120 -6.73 -7.46 12.14
C ILE A 120 -8.15 -7.95 11.85
N ARG A 121 -8.34 -8.66 10.74
CA ARG A 121 -9.65 -9.12 10.26
C ARG A 121 -10.06 -10.48 10.80
N GLY A 122 -9.11 -11.32 11.22
CA GLY A 122 -9.35 -12.71 11.56
C GLY A 122 -9.72 -13.59 10.36
N GLU A 123 -9.33 -13.18 9.15
CA GLU A 123 -9.67 -13.83 7.88
C GLU A 123 -8.41 -14.00 7.03
N SER A 124 -8.36 -15.04 6.19
CA SER A 124 -7.27 -15.21 5.23
C SER A 124 -7.50 -14.40 3.96
N ALA A 125 -6.42 -13.84 3.44
CA ALA A 125 -6.40 -13.13 2.17
C ALA A 125 -6.66 -14.10 1.00
N PRO A 126 -7.28 -13.63 -0.09
CA PRO A 126 -7.46 -14.44 -1.28
C PRO A 126 -6.11 -14.82 -1.90
N ALA A 127 -6.04 -16.02 -2.48
CA ALA A 127 -4.83 -16.51 -3.14
C ALA A 127 -4.42 -15.65 -4.35
N GLU A 128 -5.38 -15.02 -5.02
CA GLU A 128 -5.14 -14.12 -6.14
C GLU A 128 -5.21 -12.65 -5.68
N ILE A 129 -4.08 -11.94 -5.83
CA ILE A 129 -4.00 -10.50 -5.54
C ILE A 129 -4.67 -9.73 -6.66
N PHE A 130 -5.57 -8.80 -6.30
CA PHE A 130 -6.22 -7.94 -7.28
C PHE A 130 -5.19 -7.10 -8.06
N ASP A 131 -5.13 -7.30 -9.38
CA ASP A 131 -4.32 -6.49 -10.30
C ASP A 131 -5.21 -5.52 -11.08
N PRO A 132 -5.15 -4.21 -10.81
CA PRO A 132 -5.90 -3.21 -11.55
C PRO A 132 -5.63 -3.24 -13.07
N LYS A 133 -4.46 -3.71 -13.52
CA LYS A 133 -4.12 -3.80 -14.94
C LYS A 133 -4.88 -4.89 -15.68
N LYS A 134 -5.27 -5.96 -14.99
CA LYS A 134 -6.05 -7.07 -15.55
C LYS A 134 -7.56 -6.85 -15.43
N SER A 135 -7.99 -5.87 -14.64
CA SER A 135 -9.39 -5.52 -14.47
C SER A 135 -9.92 -4.62 -15.60
N ASN A 136 -11.21 -4.72 -15.92
CA ASN A 136 -11.91 -3.80 -16.82
C ASN A 136 -12.22 -2.42 -16.17
N LEU A 137 -11.70 -2.15 -14.97
CA LEU A 137 -11.99 -0.91 -14.24
C LEU A 137 -11.05 0.24 -14.66
N PRO A 138 -11.56 1.48 -14.80
CA PRO A 138 -10.78 2.63 -15.26
C PRO A 138 -9.67 3.00 -14.28
N ARG A 139 -8.39 2.94 -14.66
CA ARG A 139 -7.19 3.01 -13.77
C ARG A 139 -7.10 4.22 -12.81
N ILE A 140 -7.76 5.33 -13.11
CA ILE A 140 -7.76 6.57 -12.31
C ILE A 140 -9.21 7.05 -12.15
N GLY A 141 -9.51 7.70 -11.04
CA GLY A 141 -10.82 8.30 -10.78
C GLY A 141 -11.83 7.35 -10.13
N ASN A 142 -13.08 7.81 -10.05
CA ASN A 142 -14.17 7.09 -9.42
C ASN A 142 -14.82 6.09 -10.40
N PHE A 143 -14.44 4.82 -10.30
CA PHE A 143 -15.00 3.75 -11.14
C PHE A 143 -16.47 3.42 -10.83
N LYS A 144 -16.99 3.82 -9.67
CA LYS A 144 -18.41 3.62 -9.33
C LYS A 144 -19.35 4.55 -10.11
N LYS A 145 -18.83 5.62 -10.74
CA LYS A 145 -19.65 6.52 -11.58
C LYS A 145 -20.10 5.90 -12.90
N ALA A 146 -19.35 4.94 -13.45
CA ALA A 146 -19.67 4.32 -14.74
C ALA A 146 -20.81 3.27 -14.67
N LYS A 147 -21.26 2.92 -13.46
CA LYS A 147 -22.36 1.95 -13.21
C LYS A 147 -23.74 2.61 -13.13
N LYS A 148 -23.89 3.88 -13.51
CA LYS A 148 -25.15 4.63 -13.43
C LYS A 148 -25.78 4.82 -14.81
#